data_AF-A0A6I9Y3U8-F1
#
_entry.id   AF-A0A6I9Y3U8-F1
#
_cell.length_a   1.000
_cell.length_b   1.000
_cell.length_c   1.000
_cell.angle_alpha   90.00
_cell.angle_beta   90.00
_cell.angle_gamma   90.00
#
_symmetry.space_group_name_H-M   'P 1'
#
loop_
_entity.id
_entity.type
_entity.pdbx_description
1 polymer ?
#
loop_
_entity_poly.entity_id
_entity_poly.type
_entity_poly.pdbx_seq_one_letter_code
_entity_poly.pdbx_strand_id
1 'polypeptide(L)'
;MPFTGWALSLAVLCEVAVGLYFPQKVYEEHVYLEQPEGTPLLQLHALKDSEEEEAFYCLVPDTGSKNTWFQVGERTGLLYLSKSLDREDFIVLSSGNREAKVVLRVFLSAKPFQAKTCLGSAMTLVKLLVINGTVPACSQLCFPDMDLSFQIMENKPPGIFHQLQSFALQYQCHNVSISYKLITDENLPFYYNEETTTIGVSKPLDREEREKYEMLAQCTLKEGSQETLKEVPLLIHILDEDDMPPFLSNGTSTTDAIVEFKREEGTVLAALSVLDTDTTPIYPIDTSRKKYTGTINSSDPWIQETFRVDHLFHEINFHPNGSQVRGTQHEYKLILNRTVSITESRSILLDVIVNDTTYQGPDKSLTLHFNVSILPVSIQFSNPTYRFRVNRNAANFSQIGKLCIDNCMKFYGVSITYSLESPNVSCYAVEVAPSHDDKYGILYVNNSALL
;
A
#
# COMPACT_ATOMS: atom_id res chain seq x y z
N MET A 1 -4.30 20.26 -41.11
CA MET A 1 -5.38 19.62 -40.33
C MET A 1 -5.10 18.14 -40.23
N PRO A 2 -4.64 17.65 -39.06
CA PRO A 2 -4.77 16.25 -38.72
C PRO A 2 -5.67 16.07 -37.49
N PHE A 3 -6.59 15.11 -37.60
CA PHE A 3 -7.34 14.54 -36.50
C PHE A 3 -6.39 13.78 -35.58
N THR A 4 -6.32 14.15 -34.30
CA THR A 4 -5.70 13.34 -33.25
C THR A 4 -6.81 12.80 -32.35
N GLY A 5 -7.01 11.49 -32.42
CA GLY A 5 -7.95 10.75 -31.59
C GLY A 5 -7.51 10.75 -30.12
N TRP A 6 -8.46 11.05 -29.25
CA TRP A 6 -8.30 10.94 -27.81
C TRP A 6 -8.68 9.50 -27.42
N ALA A 7 -7.67 8.70 -27.05
CA ALA A 7 -7.90 7.47 -26.32
C ALA A 7 -8.05 7.83 -24.84
N LEU A 8 -9.27 7.84 -24.33
CA LEU A 8 -9.51 7.83 -22.89
C LEU A 8 -9.09 6.46 -22.34
N SER A 9 -7.90 6.40 -21.75
CA SER A 9 -7.51 5.36 -20.83
C SER A 9 -8.31 5.53 -19.54
N LEU A 10 -9.32 4.67 -19.34
CA LEU A 10 -9.99 4.52 -18.04
C LEU A 10 -8.97 3.94 -17.06
N ALA A 11 -8.41 4.79 -16.20
CA ALA A 11 -7.71 4.36 -15.01
C ALA A 11 -8.76 3.87 -14.01
N VAL A 12 -8.70 2.60 -13.64
CA VAL A 12 -9.43 2.06 -12.48
C VAL A 12 -8.72 2.64 -11.26
N LEU A 13 -9.20 3.78 -10.80
CA LEU A 13 -8.90 4.32 -9.49
C LEU A 13 -9.63 3.44 -8.48
N CYS A 14 -8.90 2.96 -7.47
CA CYS A 14 -9.51 2.67 -6.19
C CYS A 14 -9.80 4.05 -5.55
N GLU A 15 -10.83 4.73 -6.06
CA GLU A 15 -11.44 5.83 -5.32
C GLU A 15 -11.99 5.23 -4.03
N VAL A 16 -11.76 5.91 -2.90
CA VAL A 16 -12.55 5.70 -1.69
C VAL A 16 -14.00 5.72 -2.15
N ALA A 17 -14.69 4.59 -2.04
CA ALA A 17 -16.05 4.47 -2.52
C ALA A 17 -16.91 5.38 -1.67
N VAL A 18 -17.18 6.59 -2.16
CA VAL A 18 -18.17 7.48 -1.56
C VAL A 18 -19.53 6.84 -1.84
N GLY A 19 -20.24 6.48 -0.77
CA GLY A 19 -21.52 5.78 -0.83
C GLY A 19 -21.45 4.28 -0.54
N LEU A 20 -22.59 3.62 -0.74
CA LEU A 20 -22.81 2.19 -0.47
C LEU A 20 -21.67 1.27 -0.96
N TYR A 21 -21.32 0.28 -0.14
CA TYR A 21 -20.28 -0.70 -0.46
C TYR A 21 -20.66 -2.14 -0.04
N PHE A 22 -20.01 -3.11 -0.68
CA PHE A 22 -20.15 -4.53 -0.32
C PHE A 22 -19.11 -4.91 0.75
N PRO A 23 -19.49 -5.69 1.77
CA PRO A 23 -18.55 -6.19 2.78
C PRO A 23 -17.63 -7.30 2.26
N GLN A 24 -17.88 -7.82 1.05
CA GLN A 24 -17.06 -8.82 0.38
C GLN A 24 -16.83 -8.46 -1.09
N LYS A 25 -15.61 -8.71 -1.58
CA LYS A 25 -15.23 -8.50 -2.99
C LYS A 25 -15.73 -9.63 -3.90
N VAL A 26 -15.90 -10.82 -3.34
CA VAL A 26 -16.30 -12.03 -4.06
C VAL A 26 -17.22 -12.83 -3.16
N TYR A 27 -18.33 -13.30 -3.73
CA TYR A 27 -19.23 -14.28 -3.15
C TYR A 27 -19.12 -15.57 -3.97
N GLU A 28 -19.10 -16.73 -3.31
CA GLU A 28 -19.07 -18.03 -3.98
C GLU A 28 -20.27 -18.87 -3.52
N GLU A 29 -20.83 -19.68 -4.43
CA GLU A 29 -21.96 -20.58 -4.11
C GLU A 29 -22.05 -21.72 -5.13
N HIS A 30 -22.62 -22.85 -4.70
CA HIS A 30 -22.83 -24.03 -5.53
C HIS A 30 -24.28 -24.11 -6.01
N VAL A 31 -24.45 -24.42 -7.30
CA VAL A 31 -25.76 -24.58 -7.94
C VAL A 31 -25.87 -25.99 -8.49
N TYR A 32 -26.97 -26.68 -8.19
CA TYR A 32 -27.18 -28.05 -8.63
C TYR A 32 -28.24 -28.10 -9.73
N LEU A 33 -28.11 -29.06 -10.64
CA LEU A 33 -29.12 -29.27 -11.68
C LEU A 33 -30.47 -29.63 -11.08
N GLU A 34 -31.52 -29.31 -11.83
CA GLU A 34 -32.93 -29.62 -11.48
C GLU A 34 -33.44 -28.93 -10.21
N GLN A 35 -32.68 -28.00 -9.62
CA GLN A 35 -33.21 -27.09 -8.59
C GLN A 35 -34.39 -26.28 -9.17
N PRO A 36 -35.48 -26.11 -8.40
CA PRO A 36 -36.68 -25.46 -8.90
C PRO A 36 -36.47 -23.97 -9.17
N GLU A 37 -37.30 -23.41 -10.05
CA GLU A 37 -37.39 -21.95 -10.23
C GLU A 37 -37.77 -21.27 -8.92
N GLY A 38 -37.15 -20.12 -8.66
CA GLY A 38 -37.31 -19.35 -7.43
C GLY A 38 -36.42 -19.81 -6.27
N THR A 39 -35.58 -20.83 -6.46
CA THR A 39 -34.64 -21.27 -5.41
C THR A 39 -33.67 -20.13 -5.05
N PRO A 40 -33.67 -19.65 -3.80
CA PRO A 40 -32.69 -18.68 -3.33
C PRO A 40 -31.31 -19.33 -3.22
N LEU A 41 -30.29 -18.58 -3.62
CA LEU A 41 -28.90 -19.02 -3.65
C LEU A 41 -28.12 -18.36 -2.52
N LEU A 42 -28.04 -17.03 -2.52
CA LEU A 42 -27.31 -16.27 -1.51
C LEU A 42 -27.93 -14.89 -1.29
N GLN A 43 -27.62 -14.31 -0.13
CA GLN A 43 -28.06 -12.98 0.28
C GLN A 43 -26.87 -12.02 0.18
N LEU A 44 -26.97 -11.04 -0.71
CA LEU A 44 -26.00 -9.95 -0.76
C LEU A 44 -26.34 -8.90 0.29
N HIS A 45 -25.31 -8.35 0.92
CA HIS A 45 -25.45 -7.24 1.86
C HIS A 45 -24.70 -6.02 1.34
N ALA A 46 -25.24 -4.85 1.64
CA ALA A 46 -24.67 -3.55 1.36
C ALA A 46 -24.61 -2.78 2.67
N LEU A 47 -23.43 -2.24 2.98
CA LEU A 47 -23.23 -1.31 4.09
C LEU A 47 -23.32 0.12 3.56
N LYS A 48 -23.79 1.01 4.44
CA LYS A 48 -24.04 2.41 4.10
C LYS A 48 -22.83 3.27 4.43
N ASP A 49 -22.67 4.33 3.66
CA ASP A 49 -21.77 5.45 3.95
C ASP A 49 -22.50 6.52 4.77
N SER A 50 -23.80 6.73 4.51
CA SER A 50 -24.66 7.62 5.31
C SER A 50 -26.03 7.02 5.61
N GLU A 51 -26.66 7.45 6.70
CA GLU A 51 -27.94 6.89 7.19
C GLU A 51 -29.08 6.96 6.16
N GLU A 52 -29.06 7.98 5.30
CA GLU A 52 -30.10 8.28 4.31
C GLU A 52 -30.06 7.38 3.06
N GLU A 53 -29.03 6.56 2.91
CA GLU A 53 -28.90 5.70 1.73
C GLU A 53 -29.83 4.48 1.79
N GLU A 54 -30.38 4.11 0.63
CA GLU A 54 -31.10 2.87 0.41
C GLU A 54 -30.41 2.06 -0.69
N ALA A 55 -30.17 0.78 -0.44
CA ALA A 55 -29.42 -0.07 -1.35
C ALA A 55 -30.30 -0.68 -2.46
N PHE A 56 -29.89 -0.46 -3.71
CA PHE A 56 -30.46 -1.11 -4.88
C PHE A 56 -29.39 -1.97 -5.58
N TYR A 57 -29.75 -3.18 -6.00
CA TYR A 57 -28.88 -4.18 -6.62
C TYR A 57 -29.26 -4.42 -8.09
N CYS A 58 -28.26 -4.58 -8.97
CA CYS A 58 -28.46 -4.87 -10.39
C CYS A 58 -27.47 -5.90 -10.89
N LEU A 59 -27.98 -6.97 -11.51
CA LEU A 59 -27.17 -8.07 -12.02
C LEU A 59 -26.81 -7.83 -13.49
N VAL A 60 -25.52 -7.87 -13.81
CA VAL A 60 -25.01 -7.91 -15.18
C VAL A 60 -24.24 -9.20 -15.40
N PRO A 61 -24.65 -10.03 -16.37
CA PRO A 61 -23.91 -11.23 -16.71
C PRO A 61 -22.63 -10.92 -17.48
N ASP A 62 -21.57 -11.70 -17.23
CA ASP A 62 -20.30 -11.57 -17.95
C ASP A 62 -20.29 -12.35 -19.29
N THR A 63 -21.22 -13.30 -19.46
CA THR A 63 -21.28 -14.17 -20.64
C THR A 63 -21.98 -13.48 -21.80
N GLY A 64 -21.44 -13.62 -23.02
CA GLY A 64 -22.07 -13.13 -24.26
C GLY A 64 -23.46 -13.71 -24.56
N SER A 65 -23.92 -14.71 -23.80
CA SER A 65 -25.30 -15.18 -23.74
C SER A 65 -26.13 -14.34 -22.78
N LYS A 66 -27.36 -13.95 -23.18
CA LYS A 66 -28.34 -13.34 -22.27
C LYS A 66 -28.50 -14.23 -21.03
N ASN A 67 -28.16 -13.74 -19.84
CA ASN A 67 -28.43 -14.46 -18.60
C ASN A 67 -29.93 -14.55 -18.37
N THR A 68 -30.44 -15.79 -18.42
CA THR A 68 -31.84 -16.13 -18.18
C THR A 68 -32.03 -17.00 -16.95
N TRP A 69 -30.94 -17.39 -16.27
CA TRP A 69 -30.97 -18.37 -15.17
C TRP A 69 -30.88 -17.73 -13.80
N PHE A 70 -30.24 -16.58 -13.68
CA PHE A 70 -29.99 -15.94 -12.39
C PHE A 70 -30.60 -14.53 -12.37
N GLN A 71 -31.28 -14.20 -11.29
CA GLN A 71 -31.82 -12.86 -11.02
C GLN A 71 -31.49 -12.42 -9.59
N VAL A 72 -31.38 -11.11 -9.40
CA VAL A 72 -31.20 -10.49 -8.08
C VAL A 72 -32.40 -9.60 -7.77
N GLY A 73 -32.92 -9.70 -6.55
CA GLY A 73 -33.95 -8.79 -6.07
C GLY A 73 -33.40 -7.37 -5.88
N GLU A 74 -33.96 -6.40 -6.59
CA GLU A 74 -33.40 -5.03 -6.64
C GLU A 74 -33.26 -4.39 -5.26
N ARG A 75 -34.21 -4.58 -4.34
CA ARG A 75 -34.16 -4.00 -2.99
C ARG A 75 -33.63 -4.94 -1.93
N THR A 76 -33.76 -6.24 -2.16
CA THR A 76 -33.45 -7.24 -1.15
C THR A 76 -32.01 -7.71 -1.25
N GLY A 77 -31.40 -7.71 -2.44
CA GLY A 77 -30.08 -8.32 -2.64
C GLY A 77 -30.10 -9.85 -2.70
N LEU A 78 -31.29 -10.46 -2.72
CA LEU A 78 -31.44 -11.91 -2.81
C LEU A 78 -31.13 -12.38 -4.24
N LEU A 79 -30.12 -13.22 -4.41
CA LEU A 79 -29.82 -13.89 -5.66
C LEU A 79 -30.57 -15.23 -5.71
N TYR A 80 -31.27 -15.50 -6.81
CA TYR A 80 -32.07 -16.72 -6.97
C TYR A 80 -32.07 -17.24 -8.41
N LEU A 81 -32.50 -18.49 -8.56
CA LEU A 81 -32.71 -19.12 -9.88
C LEU A 81 -34.01 -18.60 -10.52
N SER A 82 -33.91 -17.90 -11.64
CA SER A 82 -35.06 -17.49 -12.46
C SER A 82 -35.55 -18.56 -13.42
N LYS A 83 -34.77 -19.62 -13.61
CA LYS A 83 -35.13 -20.81 -14.39
C LYS A 83 -34.38 -22.00 -13.80
N SER A 84 -35.04 -23.16 -13.75
CA SER A 84 -34.35 -24.42 -13.45
C SER A 84 -33.29 -24.73 -14.52
N LEU A 85 -32.14 -25.27 -14.10
CA LEU A 85 -31.03 -25.65 -14.97
C LEU A 85 -31.14 -27.12 -15.36
N ASP A 86 -31.32 -27.38 -16.65
CA ASP A 86 -31.31 -28.71 -17.23
C ASP A 86 -29.91 -29.11 -17.76
N ARG A 87 -29.84 -30.31 -18.34
CA ARG A 87 -28.56 -30.85 -18.84
C ARG A 87 -28.06 -30.09 -20.07
N GLU A 88 -28.97 -29.61 -20.90
CA GLU A 88 -28.69 -28.80 -22.08
C GLU A 88 -28.09 -27.44 -21.69
N ASP A 89 -28.69 -26.78 -20.69
CA ASP A 89 -28.19 -25.53 -20.10
C ASP A 89 -26.78 -25.74 -19.52
N PHE A 90 -26.55 -26.85 -18.80
CA PHE A 90 -25.22 -27.18 -18.27
C PHE A 90 -24.16 -27.33 -19.37
N ILE A 91 -24.49 -27.96 -20.50
CA ILE A 91 -23.56 -28.11 -21.63
C ILE A 91 -23.20 -26.73 -22.20
N VAL A 92 -24.16 -25.81 -22.29
CA VAL A 92 -23.93 -24.43 -22.73
C VAL A 92 -23.00 -23.68 -21.75
N LEU A 93 -23.25 -23.80 -20.45
CA LEU A 93 -22.48 -23.09 -19.42
C LEU A 93 -21.07 -23.65 -19.23
N SER A 94 -20.91 -24.97 -19.32
CA SER A 94 -19.64 -25.64 -19.05
C SER A 94 -18.64 -25.55 -20.20
N SER A 95 -19.11 -25.19 -21.41
CA SER A 95 -18.30 -25.24 -22.63
C SER A 95 -17.58 -26.59 -22.81
N GLY A 96 -18.18 -27.68 -22.34
CA GLY A 96 -17.63 -29.04 -22.40
C GLY A 96 -16.77 -29.48 -21.21
N ASN A 97 -16.62 -28.65 -20.17
CA ASN A 97 -15.93 -29.03 -18.92
C ASN A 97 -16.81 -29.87 -17.97
N ARG A 98 -16.19 -30.51 -16.98
CA ARG A 98 -16.90 -31.28 -15.93
C ARG A 98 -17.67 -30.40 -14.94
N GLU A 99 -17.34 -29.11 -14.88
CA GLU A 99 -17.95 -28.10 -14.02
C GLU A 99 -18.17 -26.83 -14.83
N ALA A 100 -19.28 -26.14 -14.58
CA ALA A 100 -19.61 -24.87 -15.20
C ALA A 100 -19.35 -23.74 -14.20
N LYS A 101 -18.39 -22.87 -14.50
CA LYS A 101 -18.07 -21.70 -13.69
C LYS A 101 -18.78 -20.48 -14.27
N VAL A 102 -19.73 -19.94 -13.54
CA VAL A 102 -20.47 -18.75 -13.94
C VAL A 102 -20.01 -17.58 -13.07
N VAL A 103 -19.60 -16.48 -13.71
CA VAL A 103 -19.24 -15.25 -13.01
C VAL A 103 -20.28 -14.20 -13.33
N LEU A 104 -20.90 -13.66 -12.29
CA LEU A 104 -21.89 -12.60 -12.37
C LEU A 104 -21.31 -11.33 -11.74
N ARG A 105 -21.62 -10.17 -12.33
CA ARG A 105 -21.29 -8.86 -11.75
C ARG A 105 -22.55 -8.29 -11.12
N VAL A 106 -22.49 -7.93 -9.84
CA VAL A 106 -23.60 -7.24 -9.18
C VAL A 106 -23.16 -5.82 -8.87
N PHE A 107 -23.94 -4.86 -9.34
CA PHE A 107 -23.77 -3.44 -9.10
C PHE A 107 -24.69 -2.97 -7.98
N LEU A 108 -24.20 -1.98 -7.24
CA LEU A 108 -24.89 -1.35 -6.12
C LEU A 108 -25.09 0.14 -6.41
N SER A 109 -26.26 0.66 -6.04
CA SER A 109 -26.62 2.06 -6.23
C SER A 109 -27.50 2.55 -5.08
N ALA A 110 -27.34 3.82 -4.71
CA ALA A 110 -28.22 4.50 -3.75
C ALA A 110 -29.57 4.93 -4.36
N LYS A 111 -29.76 4.70 -5.66
CA LYS A 111 -30.97 5.02 -6.42
C LYS A 111 -31.45 3.81 -7.23
N PRO A 112 -32.76 3.66 -7.45
CA PRO A 112 -33.30 2.60 -8.30
C PRO A 112 -32.69 2.62 -9.70
N PHE A 113 -32.50 1.44 -10.28
CA PHE A 113 -31.92 1.32 -11.62
C PHE A 113 -32.95 1.66 -12.70
N GLN A 114 -32.53 2.42 -13.71
CA GLN A 114 -33.33 2.58 -14.93
C GLN A 114 -33.22 1.30 -15.76
N ALA A 115 -34.35 0.85 -16.33
CA ALA A 115 -34.65 -0.52 -16.76
C ALA A 115 -33.68 -1.26 -17.72
N LYS A 116 -32.50 -0.71 -18.08
CA LYS A 116 -31.49 -1.35 -18.94
C LYS A 116 -30.02 -1.01 -18.62
N THR A 117 -29.72 -0.18 -17.62
CA THR A 117 -28.33 0.21 -17.32
C THR A 117 -28.00 -0.02 -15.85
N CYS A 118 -27.26 -1.10 -15.57
CA CYS A 118 -26.65 -1.33 -14.27
C CYS A 118 -25.34 -0.54 -14.19
N LEU A 119 -25.43 0.77 -13.95
CA LEU A 119 -24.28 1.59 -13.58
C LEU A 119 -24.39 1.88 -12.08
N GLY A 120 -23.54 1.25 -11.29
CA GLY A 120 -23.51 1.39 -9.83
C GLY A 120 -22.24 2.08 -9.33
N SER A 121 -22.29 2.58 -8.09
CA SER A 121 -21.13 3.15 -7.38
C SER A 121 -20.15 2.06 -6.92
N ALA A 122 -20.66 0.88 -6.59
CA ALA A 122 -19.86 -0.28 -6.21
C ALA A 122 -20.24 -1.52 -7.00
N MET A 123 -19.31 -2.47 -7.09
CA MET A 123 -19.49 -3.73 -7.78
C MET A 123 -18.82 -4.87 -7.01
N THR A 124 -19.48 -6.03 -7.01
CA THR A 124 -18.92 -7.28 -6.49
C THR A 124 -19.06 -8.40 -7.51
N LEU A 125 -18.27 -9.45 -7.34
CA LEU A 125 -18.32 -10.65 -8.16
C LEU A 125 -19.05 -11.76 -7.42
N VAL A 126 -19.97 -12.41 -8.11
CA VAL A 126 -20.56 -13.67 -7.64
C VAL A 126 -20.08 -14.79 -8.54
N LYS A 127 -19.37 -15.77 -7.96
CA LYS A 127 -18.91 -16.96 -8.67
C LYS A 127 -19.80 -18.14 -8.30
N LEU A 128 -20.50 -18.66 -9.29
CA LEU A 128 -21.34 -19.84 -9.12
C LEU A 128 -20.66 -21.04 -9.74
N LEU A 129 -20.57 -22.13 -8.98
CA LEU A 129 -20.13 -23.42 -9.47
C LEU A 129 -21.37 -24.28 -9.74
N VAL A 130 -21.70 -24.47 -11.02
CA VAL A 130 -22.79 -25.36 -11.42
C VAL A 130 -22.28 -26.79 -11.48
N ILE A 131 -22.92 -27.68 -10.74
CA ILE A 131 -22.50 -29.06 -10.53
C ILE A 131 -23.57 -30.02 -11.08
N ASN A 132 -23.15 -30.90 -11.99
CA ASN A 132 -23.95 -32.04 -12.44
C ASN A 132 -23.68 -33.25 -11.54
N GLY A 133 -24.29 -33.26 -10.37
CA GLY A 133 -24.06 -34.30 -9.37
C GLY A 133 -25.05 -34.27 -8.22
N THR A 134 -24.93 -35.25 -7.32
CA THR A 134 -25.74 -35.31 -6.10
C THR A 134 -25.32 -34.22 -5.13
N VAL A 135 -26.30 -33.59 -4.48
CA VAL A 135 -26.03 -32.58 -3.46
C VAL A 135 -25.28 -33.23 -2.27
N PRO A 136 -24.24 -32.58 -1.73
CA PRO A 136 -23.50 -33.05 -0.57
C PRO A 136 -24.38 -33.30 0.66
N ALA A 137 -23.84 -34.06 1.61
CA ALA A 137 -24.49 -34.26 2.91
C ALA A 137 -24.66 -32.91 3.65
N CYS A 138 -25.74 -32.78 4.43
CA CYS A 138 -26.08 -31.55 5.16
C CYS A 138 -24.94 -30.99 6.02
N SER A 139 -24.13 -31.88 6.63
CA SER A 139 -22.97 -31.47 7.44
C SER A 139 -21.89 -30.70 6.65
N GLN A 140 -21.79 -30.93 5.34
CA GLN A 140 -20.84 -30.24 4.46
C GLN A 140 -21.38 -28.88 3.99
N LEU A 141 -22.69 -28.66 4.09
CA LEU A 141 -23.37 -27.47 3.60
C LEU A 141 -23.51 -26.35 4.66
N CYS A 142 -23.14 -26.60 5.93
CA CYS A 142 -23.15 -25.58 7.00
C CYS A 142 -22.34 -24.33 6.66
N PHE A 143 -21.13 -24.55 6.13
CA PHE A 143 -20.21 -23.52 5.66
C PHE A 143 -19.59 -24.08 4.37
N PRO A 144 -20.20 -23.81 3.20
CA PRO A 144 -19.72 -24.30 1.92
C PRO A 144 -18.35 -23.69 1.58
N ASP A 145 -18.17 -22.41 1.90
CA ASP A 145 -16.88 -21.71 1.88
C ASP A 145 -16.25 -21.70 3.27
N MET A 146 -14.98 -22.07 3.37
CA MET A 146 -14.25 -22.13 4.64
C MET A 146 -13.70 -20.77 5.10
N ASP A 147 -13.83 -19.72 4.28
CA ASP A 147 -13.19 -18.42 4.49
C ASP A 147 -14.23 -17.30 4.66
N LEU A 148 -14.80 -17.18 5.86
CA LEU A 148 -15.67 -16.04 6.22
C LEU A 148 -14.80 -14.80 6.50
N SER A 149 -14.50 -14.03 5.46
CA SER A 149 -13.71 -12.79 5.56
C SER A 149 -14.51 -11.58 5.06
N PHE A 150 -14.56 -10.52 5.87
CA PHE A 150 -15.33 -9.30 5.59
C PHE A 150 -14.46 -8.05 5.69
N GLN A 151 -14.85 -7.02 4.96
CA GLN A 151 -14.24 -5.69 4.96
C GLN A 151 -15.29 -4.65 5.33
N ILE A 152 -15.04 -3.89 6.39
CA ILE A 152 -15.98 -2.89 6.91
C ILE A 152 -15.24 -1.56 6.97
N MET A 153 -15.81 -0.51 6.41
CA MET A 153 -15.25 0.84 6.48
C MET A 153 -15.46 1.42 7.88
N GLU A 154 -14.44 2.04 8.44
CA GLU A 154 -14.56 2.76 9.70
C GLU A 154 -15.42 4.02 9.59
N ASN A 155 -15.79 4.59 10.74
CA ASN A 155 -16.56 5.82 10.86
C ASN A 155 -17.92 5.81 10.13
N LYS A 156 -18.42 4.62 9.73
CA LYS A 156 -19.68 4.46 9.00
C LYS A 156 -20.85 4.04 9.89
N PRO A 157 -22.09 4.32 9.45
CA PRO A 157 -23.29 3.82 10.10
C PRO A 157 -23.29 2.29 10.31
N PRO A 158 -23.85 1.82 11.44
CA PRO A 158 -24.02 0.38 11.69
C PRO A 158 -24.92 -0.29 10.64
N GLY A 159 -24.69 -1.58 10.38
CA GLY A 159 -25.48 -2.32 9.39
C GLY A 159 -25.25 -3.83 9.41
N ILE A 160 -26.15 -4.56 8.76
CA ILE A 160 -26.02 -6.01 8.55
C ILE A 160 -25.05 -6.25 7.39
N PHE A 161 -24.06 -7.12 7.60
CA PHE A 161 -23.06 -7.43 6.58
C PHE A 161 -23.05 -8.89 6.15
N HIS A 162 -23.68 -9.79 6.91
CA HIS A 162 -23.71 -11.21 6.57
C HIS A 162 -24.91 -11.96 7.15
N GLN A 163 -25.24 -13.11 6.56
CA GLN A 163 -26.20 -14.09 7.04
C GLN A 163 -25.54 -15.47 7.04
N LEU A 164 -25.49 -16.13 8.20
CA LEU A 164 -24.77 -17.40 8.35
C LEU A 164 -25.49 -18.59 7.68
N GLN A 165 -26.83 -18.58 7.69
CA GLN A 165 -27.61 -19.68 7.15
C GLN A 165 -27.53 -19.71 5.62
N SER A 166 -27.01 -20.81 5.06
CA SER A 166 -27.07 -21.06 3.62
C SER A 166 -28.50 -21.40 3.20
N PHE A 167 -28.96 -20.80 2.11
CA PHE A 167 -30.27 -21.13 1.53
C PHE A 167 -30.33 -22.56 1.02
N ALA A 168 -29.24 -23.11 0.49
CA ALA A 168 -29.19 -24.49 0.01
C ALA A 168 -29.60 -25.48 1.12
N LEU A 169 -29.20 -25.24 2.37
CA LEU A 169 -29.59 -26.07 3.51
C LEU A 169 -31.09 -26.08 3.78
N GLN A 170 -31.75 -24.92 3.69
CA GLN A 170 -33.17 -24.81 3.96
C GLN A 170 -34.01 -25.65 2.98
N TYR A 171 -33.56 -25.77 1.72
CA TYR A 171 -34.25 -26.52 0.68
C TYR A 171 -33.83 -27.99 0.60
N GLN A 172 -32.57 -28.31 0.89
CA GLN A 172 -32.08 -29.68 0.75
C GLN A 172 -32.25 -30.54 2.00
N CYS A 173 -32.24 -29.93 3.20
CA CYS A 173 -32.08 -30.63 4.48
C CYS A 173 -33.32 -30.57 5.38
N HIS A 174 -34.48 -31.00 4.87
CA HIS A 174 -35.76 -30.94 5.59
C HIS A 174 -35.82 -31.79 6.88
N ASN A 175 -35.02 -32.85 6.99
CA ASN A 175 -35.07 -33.81 8.11
C ASN A 175 -34.01 -33.54 9.19
N VAL A 176 -33.25 -32.44 9.07
CA VAL A 176 -32.16 -32.08 9.98
C VAL A 176 -32.48 -30.74 10.62
N SER A 177 -32.42 -30.67 11.96
CA SER A 177 -32.50 -29.38 12.66
C SER A 177 -31.14 -28.72 12.62
N ILE A 178 -31.07 -27.50 12.11
CA ILE A 178 -29.83 -26.75 11.92
C ILE A 178 -29.93 -25.45 12.72
N SER A 179 -28.92 -25.16 13.55
CA SER A 179 -28.83 -23.90 14.29
C SER A 179 -27.45 -23.29 14.18
N TYR A 180 -27.40 -21.98 14.07
CA TYR A 180 -26.17 -21.20 13.98
C TYR A 180 -25.93 -20.40 15.26
N LYS A 181 -24.66 -20.19 15.59
CA LYS A 181 -24.23 -19.36 16.70
C LYS A 181 -22.97 -18.62 16.33
N LEU A 182 -22.85 -17.38 16.79
CA LEU A 182 -21.61 -16.62 16.75
C LEU A 182 -20.95 -16.69 18.13
N ILE A 183 -19.73 -17.25 18.19
CA ILE A 183 -18.90 -17.29 19.38
C ILE A 183 -17.92 -16.13 19.31
N THR A 184 -17.97 -15.28 20.31
CA THR A 184 -17.24 -14.02 20.40
C THR A 184 -16.87 -13.73 21.84
N ASP A 185 -15.82 -12.94 22.04
CA ASP A 185 -15.53 -12.31 23.31
C ASP A 185 -16.68 -11.37 23.73
N GLU A 186 -16.81 -11.14 25.03
CA GLU A 186 -17.79 -10.20 25.57
C GLU A 186 -17.47 -8.76 25.11
N ASN A 187 -18.50 -7.98 24.79
CA ASN A 187 -18.44 -6.55 24.43
C ASN A 187 -17.81 -6.21 23.06
N LEU A 188 -17.76 -7.13 22.10
CA LEU A 188 -17.42 -6.76 20.72
C LEU A 188 -18.52 -5.89 20.07
N PRO A 189 -18.17 -4.98 19.15
CA PRO A 189 -19.10 -4.05 18.50
C PRO A 189 -19.92 -4.70 17.37
N PHE A 190 -20.34 -5.95 17.58
CA PHE A 190 -21.13 -6.73 16.64
C PHE A 190 -22.32 -7.37 17.35
N TYR A 191 -23.40 -7.58 16.62
CA TYR A 191 -24.55 -8.33 17.11
C TYR A 191 -24.86 -9.51 16.19
N TYR A 192 -25.47 -10.53 16.77
CA TYR A 192 -25.98 -11.69 16.08
C TYR A 192 -27.48 -11.82 16.39
N ASN A 193 -28.31 -11.88 15.34
CA ASN A 193 -29.74 -12.16 15.48
C ASN A 193 -29.98 -13.66 15.26
N GLU A 194 -30.42 -14.36 16.30
CA GLU A 194 -30.66 -15.81 16.25
C GLU A 194 -31.84 -16.20 15.34
N GLU A 195 -32.83 -15.34 15.17
CA GLU A 195 -34.03 -15.62 14.35
C GLU A 195 -33.74 -15.54 12.85
N THR A 196 -32.98 -14.52 12.44
CA THR A 196 -32.63 -14.29 11.03
C THR A 196 -31.26 -14.86 10.67
N THR A 197 -30.47 -15.29 11.65
CA THR A 197 -29.06 -15.71 11.53
C THR A 197 -28.14 -14.63 10.95
N THR A 198 -28.54 -13.36 11.05
CA THR A 198 -27.78 -12.24 10.50
C THR A 198 -26.76 -11.69 11.48
N ILE A 199 -25.62 -11.26 10.97
CA ILE A 199 -24.55 -10.59 11.71
C ILE A 199 -24.47 -9.14 11.24
N GLY A 200 -24.39 -8.22 12.20
CA GLY A 200 -24.26 -6.80 11.91
C GLY A 200 -23.31 -6.09 12.86
N VAL A 201 -22.86 -4.92 12.42
CA VAL A 201 -22.11 -3.96 13.23
C VAL A 201 -23.10 -3.25 14.16
N SER A 202 -22.76 -3.04 15.43
CA SER A 202 -23.66 -2.40 16.42
C SER A 202 -23.40 -0.91 16.62
N LYS A 203 -22.19 -0.44 16.33
CA LYS A 203 -21.78 0.97 16.40
C LYS A 203 -20.70 1.26 15.35
N PRO A 204 -20.50 2.53 14.94
CA PRO A 204 -19.35 2.88 14.10
C PRO A 204 -18.05 2.33 14.70
N LEU A 205 -17.22 1.80 13.82
CA LEU A 205 -15.92 1.22 14.16
C LEU A 205 -14.83 2.24 13.83
N ASP A 206 -13.70 2.09 14.51
CA ASP A 206 -12.52 2.94 14.39
C ASP A 206 -11.33 1.98 14.24
N ARG A 207 -10.58 2.13 13.13
CA ARG A 207 -9.48 1.27 12.76
C ARG A 207 -8.25 1.57 13.62
N GLU A 208 -8.02 2.83 13.97
CA GLU A 208 -7.01 3.31 14.91
C GLU A 208 -7.19 2.68 16.28
N GLU A 209 -8.41 2.33 16.69
CA GLU A 209 -8.65 1.52 17.90
C GLU A 209 -8.34 0.02 17.69
N ARG A 210 -8.85 -0.57 16.59
CA ARG A 210 -8.68 -1.99 16.28
C ARG A 210 -8.96 -2.32 14.81
N GLU A 211 -7.91 -2.67 14.06
CA GLU A 211 -8.02 -2.99 12.63
C GLU A 211 -8.61 -4.38 12.29
N LYS A 212 -8.67 -5.31 13.26
CA LYS A 212 -9.06 -6.72 13.03
C LYS A 212 -9.87 -7.31 14.16
N TYR A 213 -10.93 -8.02 13.81
CA TYR A 213 -11.73 -8.83 14.72
C TYR A 213 -11.80 -10.27 14.22
N GLU A 214 -11.59 -11.20 15.15
CA GLU A 214 -11.65 -12.64 14.89
C GLU A 214 -12.72 -13.24 15.80
N MET A 215 -13.64 -13.99 15.20
CA MET A 215 -14.77 -14.65 15.85
C MET A 215 -14.87 -16.08 15.32
N LEU A 216 -15.70 -16.93 15.95
CA LEU A 216 -15.99 -18.27 15.44
C LEU A 216 -17.47 -18.38 15.11
N ALA A 217 -17.78 -18.75 13.87
CA ALA A 217 -19.13 -19.12 13.48
C ALA A 217 -19.30 -20.63 13.70
N GLN A 218 -20.33 -21.01 14.46
CA GLN A 218 -20.66 -22.39 14.78
C GLN A 218 -21.98 -22.78 14.13
N CYS A 219 -21.98 -23.94 13.46
CA CYS A 219 -23.16 -24.60 12.93
C CYS A 219 -23.37 -25.92 13.67
N THR A 220 -24.59 -26.14 14.15
CA THR A 220 -25.01 -27.37 14.83
C THR A 220 -26.05 -28.06 13.98
N LEU A 221 -25.79 -29.32 13.59
CA LEU A 221 -26.77 -30.18 12.92
C LEU A 221 -27.26 -31.26 13.88
N LYS A 222 -28.57 -31.42 13.97
CA LYS A 222 -29.23 -32.48 14.76
C LYS A 222 -30.06 -33.35 13.83
N GLU A 223 -29.64 -34.61 13.70
CA GLU A 223 -30.34 -35.65 12.94
C GLU A 223 -30.68 -36.79 13.90
N GLY A 224 -31.93 -36.81 14.38
CA GLY A 224 -32.35 -37.75 15.43
C GLY A 224 -31.60 -37.54 16.75
N SER A 225 -30.78 -38.51 17.16
CA SER A 225 -29.94 -38.45 18.36
C SER A 225 -28.48 -38.06 18.07
N GLN A 226 -28.10 -37.94 16.81
CA GLN A 226 -26.75 -37.53 16.42
C GLN A 226 -26.69 -36.01 16.29
N GLU A 227 -25.68 -35.42 16.93
CA GLU A 227 -25.39 -33.99 16.88
C GLU A 227 -23.99 -33.78 16.31
N THR A 228 -23.88 -32.98 15.26
CA THR A 228 -22.60 -32.63 14.63
C THR A 228 -22.37 -31.14 14.73
N LEU A 229 -21.19 -30.75 15.20
CA LEU A 229 -20.76 -29.35 15.33
C LEU A 229 -19.66 -29.05 14.31
N LYS A 230 -19.80 -27.93 13.61
CA LYS A 230 -18.77 -27.39 12.72
C LYS A 230 -18.51 -25.95 13.11
N GLU A 231 -17.24 -25.59 13.24
CA GLU A 231 -16.79 -24.22 13.53
C GLU A 231 -15.87 -23.74 12.40
N VAL A 232 -16.02 -22.47 12.02
CA VAL A 232 -15.14 -21.80 11.06
C VAL A 232 -14.75 -20.42 11.58
N PRO A 233 -13.52 -19.95 11.29
CA PRO A 233 -13.12 -18.59 11.64
C PRO A 233 -13.93 -17.58 10.83
N LEU A 234 -14.35 -16.51 11.51
CA LEU A 234 -14.97 -15.33 10.93
C LEU A 234 -14.03 -14.14 11.17
N LEU A 235 -13.49 -13.59 10.09
CA LEU A 235 -12.50 -12.53 10.08
C LEU A 235 -13.12 -11.24 9.57
N ILE A 236 -12.97 -10.15 10.32
CA ILE A 236 -13.44 -8.83 9.93
C ILE A 236 -12.23 -7.89 9.91
N HIS A 237 -11.99 -7.30 8.75
CA HIS A 237 -10.96 -6.29 8.53
C HIS A 237 -11.61 -4.92 8.45
N ILE A 238 -11.10 -3.98 9.24
CA ILE A 238 -11.54 -2.59 9.18
C ILE A 238 -10.72 -1.87 8.10
N LEU A 239 -11.42 -1.21 7.17
CA LEU A 239 -10.83 -0.39 6.12
C LEU A 239 -10.64 1.04 6.66
N ASP A 240 -9.56 1.64 6.20
CA ASP A 240 -9.01 2.93 6.62
C ASP A 240 -9.65 4.10 5.85
N GLU A 241 -10.06 5.13 6.57
CA GLU A 241 -10.32 6.46 6.05
C GLU A 241 -9.17 7.39 6.43
N ASP A 242 -8.94 8.43 5.64
CA ASP A 242 -7.86 9.39 5.91
C ASP A 242 -8.35 10.46 6.88
N ASP A 243 -8.47 10.09 8.16
CA ASP A 243 -9.08 10.89 9.22
C ASP A 243 -8.11 11.30 10.35
N MET A 244 -6.83 10.94 10.24
CA MET A 244 -5.79 11.39 11.16
C MET A 244 -4.76 12.30 10.49
N PRO A 245 -4.34 13.40 11.15
CA PRO A 245 -3.32 14.26 10.61
C PRO A 245 -1.91 13.67 10.85
N PRO A 246 -0.94 14.00 9.97
CA PRO A 246 0.45 13.66 10.22
C PRO A 246 0.98 14.36 11.48
N PHE A 247 1.84 13.68 12.24
CA PHE A 247 2.41 14.17 13.50
C PHE A 247 3.89 13.79 13.69
N LEU A 248 4.52 14.40 14.70
CA LEU A 248 5.92 14.14 15.06
C LEU A 248 6.00 13.31 16.34
N SER A 249 6.68 12.16 16.30
CA SER A 249 6.79 11.21 17.43
C SER A 249 7.35 11.83 18.72
N ASN A 250 8.37 12.68 18.60
CA ASN A 250 9.04 13.33 19.74
C ASN A 250 8.88 14.86 19.74
N GLY A 251 7.94 15.40 18.94
CA GLY A 251 7.79 16.85 18.73
C GLY A 251 9.00 17.55 18.09
N THR A 252 10.02 16.80 17.67
CA THR A 252 11.25 17.35 17.10
C THR A 252 11.04 17.61 15.62
N SER A 253 10.77 18.86 15.26
CA SER A 253 10.66 19.31 13.87
C SER A 253 11.98 19.80 13.30
N THR A 254 13.05 19.88 14.10
CA THR A 254 14.32 20.49 13.70
C THR A 254 15.47 19.49 13.69
N THR A 255 16.33 19.56 12.68
CA THR A 255 17.58 18.78 12.62
C THR A 255 18.72 19.59 12.00
N ASP A 256 19.95 19.28 12.39
CA ASP A 256 21.15 19.91 11.84
C ASP A 256 21.67 19.15 10.62
N ALA A 257 22.04 19.89 9.58
CA ALA A 257 22.56 19.37 8.32
C ALA A 257 23.90 20.04 7.99
N ILE A 258 25.00 19.30 8.05
CA ILE A 258 26.35 19.88 7.88
C ILE A 258 26.94 19.48 6.53
N VAL A 259 27.34 20.48 5.74
CA VAL A 259 28.10 20.32 4.50
C VAL A 259 29.53 20.79 4.76
N GLU A 260 30.44 19.83 4.94
CA GLU A 260 31.87 20.11 5.15
C GLU A 260 32.71 19.47 4.02
N PHE A 261 33.03 18.18 4.12
CA PHE A 261 33.89 17.49 3.15
C PHE A 261 33.12 16.72 2.06
N LYS A 262 31.88 16.30 2.33
CA LYS A 262 31.00 15.64 1.36
C LYS A 262 30.14 16.68 0.65
N ARG A 263 30.54 17.03 -0.57
CA ARG A 263 29.93 18.10 -1.36
C ARG A 263 29.40 17.63 -2.71
N GLU A 264 29.26 16.32 -2.91
CA GLU A 264 28.77 15.74 -4.17
C GLU A 264 27.24 15.78 -4.27
N GLU A 265 26.75 15.90 -5.50
CA GLU A 265 25.33 15.68 -5.79
C GLU A 265 24.89 14.29 -5.31
N GLY A 266 23.70 14.21 -4.73
CA GLY A 266 23.15 12.99 -4.15
C GLY A 266 23.53 12.74 -2.69
N THR A 267 24.39 13.58 -2.09
CA THR A 267 24.71 13.46 -0.66
C THR A 267 23.47 13.73 0.21
N VAL A 268 23.07 12.75 1.01
CA VAL A 268 22.05 12.92 2.06
C VAL A 268 22.68 13.66 3.24
N LEU A 269 22.09 14.81 3.60
CA LEU A 269 22.60 15.70 4.64
C LEU A 269 21.97 15.42 6.00
N ALA A 270 20.65 15.27 6.02
CA ALA A 270 19.87 14.97 7.22
C ALA A 270 18.54 14.34 6.82
N ALA A 271 17.89 13.69 7.78
CA ALA A 271 16.57 13.10 7.61
C ALA A 271 15.70 13.42 8.82
N LEU A 272 14.41 13.65 8.57
CA LEU A 272 13.38 13.75 9.60
C LEU A 272 12.26 12.78 9.28
N SER A 273 11.60 12.28 10.33
CA SER A 273 10.46 11.38 10.21
C SER A 273 9.19 12.04 10.67
N VAL A 274 8.13 11.85 9.90
CA VAL A 274 6.75 12.20 10.22
C VAL A 274 5.98 10.89 10.34
N LEU A 275 5.13 10.79 11.34
CA LEU A 275 4.25 9.65 11.54
C LEU A 275 2.84 10.02 11.09
N ASP A 276 2.13 9.02 10.63
CA ASP A 276 0.70 9.07 10.40
C ASP A 276 0.09 7.77 10.92
N THR A 277 -1.01 7.85 11.65
CA THR A 277 -1.70 6.63 12.10
C THR A 277 -2.42 5.96 10.94
N ASP A 278 -2.76 6.72 9.90
CA ASP A 278 -3.46 6.21 8.72
C ASP A 278 -2.53 5.34 7.89
N THR A 279 -3.13 4.42 7.14
CA THR A 279 -2.40 3.55 6.24
C THR A 279 -2.14 4.24 4.90
N THR A 280 -0.92 4.05 4.37
CA THR A 280 -0.59 4.48 3.02
C THR A 280 -0.55 3.26 2.10
N PRO A 281 -1.45 3.13 1.11
CA PRO A 281 -1.44 2.01 0.17
C PRO A 281 -0.08 1.92 -0.53
N ILE A 282 0.54 0.75 -0.60
CA ILE A 282 1.83 0.58 -1.30
C ILE A 282 1.65 0.58 -2.83
N TYR A 283 0.46 0.19 -3.30
CA TYR A 283 0.15 0.08 -4.72
C TYR A 283 -1.23 0.69 -5.04
N PRO A 284 -1.35 1.45 -6.15
CA PRO A 284 -0.27 1.88 -7.05
C PRO A 284 0.61 2.97 -6.42
N ILE A 285 1.94 2.80 -6.52
CA ILE A 285 2.93 3.64 -5.81
C ILE A 285 2.86 5.13 -6.17
N ASP A 286 2.39 5.45 -7.38
CA ASP A 286 2.23 6.83 -7.83
C ASP A 286 1.14 7.58 -7.06
N THR A 287 0.10 6.87 -6.60
CA THR A 287 -0.95 7.45 -5.75
C THR A 287 -0.40 7.70 -4.35
N SER A 288 0.34 6.74 -3.81
CA SER A 288 1.00 6.83 -2.49
C SER A 288 1.96 8.01 -2.41
N ARG A 289 2.75 8.25 -3.47
CA ARG A 289 3.68 9.38 -3.58
C ARG A 289 2.99 10.74 -3.72
N LYS A 290 1.74 10.75 -4.18
CA LYS A 290 0.94 11.98 -4.28
C LYS A 290 0.23 12.29 -2.97
N LYS A 291 -0.09 11.28 -2.15
CA LYS A 291 -0.74 11.45 -0.84
C LYS A 291 0.03 12.44 0.02
N TYR A 292 1.32 12.18 0.26
CA TYR A 292 2.19 13.07 1.02
C TYR A 292 3.19 13.78 0.13
N THR A 293 3.24 15.10 0.25
CA THR A 293 4.21 15.94 -0.47
C THR A 293 5.23 16.53 0.49
N GLY A 294 6.48 16.72 0.04
CA GLY A 294 7.53 17.42 0.78
C GLY A 294 8.12 18.52 -0.09
N THR A 295 7.76 19.78 0.18
CA THR A 295 8.17 20.92 -0.66
C THR A 295 9.07 21.88 0.11
N ILE A 296 10.18 22.30 -0.51
CA ILE A 296 11.08 23.30 0.08
C ILE A 296 10.41 24.67 0.01
N ASN A 297 10.13 25.27 1.16
CA ASN A 297 9.51 26.59 1.28
C ASN A 297 10.56 27.70 1.18
N SER A 298 11.06 27.95 -0.04
CA SER A 298 12.00 29.05 -0.30
C SER A 298 11.85 29.60 -1.72
N SER A 299 11.96 30.91 -1.87
CA SER A 299 12.01 31.57 -3.18
C SER A 299 13.44 31.84 -3.67
N ASP A 300 14.47 31.50 -2.87
CA ASP A 300 15.88 31.67 -3.25
C ASP A 300 16.26 30.65 -4.34
N PRO A 301 16.60 31.10 -5.56
CA PRO A 301 17.01 30.19 -6.64
C PRO A 301 18.22 29.33 -6.28
N TRP A 302 19.16 29.88 -5.49
CA TRP A 302 20.33 29.14 -5.07
C TRP A 302 19.95 27.96 -4.17
N ILE A 303 18.96 28.12 -3.29
CA ILE A 303 18.45 27.04 -2.43
C ILE A 303 17.76 25.97 -3.28
N GLN A 304 16.86 26.38 -4.18
CA GLN A 304 16.09 25.47 -5.04
C GLN A 304 16.98 24.67 -6.02
N GLU A 305 18.10 25.25 -6.47
CA GLU A 305 19.08 24.54 -7.29
C GLU A 305 20.02 23.64 -6.47
N THR A 306 20.27 23.98 -5.20
CA THR A 306 21.28 23.30 -4.36
C THR A 306 20.72 22.14 -3.58
N PHE A 307 19.46 22.20 -3.17
CA PHE A 307 18.83 21.17 -2.33
C PHE A 307 17.60 20.58 -3.01
N ARG A 308 17.38 19.30 -2.75
CA ARG A 308 16.10 18.63 -3.01
C ARG A 308 15.70 17.79 -1.80
N VAL A 309 14.42 17.44 -1.74
CA VAL A 309 13.88 16.55 -0.71
C VAL A 309 13.45 15.26 -1.37
N ASP A 310 14.02 14.16 -0.92
CA ASP A 310 13.52 12.83 -1.28
C ASP A 310 12.60 12.35 -0.15
N HIS A 311 11.47 11.75 -0.55
CA HIS A 311 10.46 11.19 0.35
C HIS A 311 10.36 9.69 0.14
N LEU A 312 10.28 8.98 1.24
CA LEU A 312 9.99 7.55 1.28
C LEU A 312 9.13 7.24 2.50
N PHE A 313 8.45 6.10 2.49
CA PHE A 313 7.61 5.70 3.60
C PHE A 313 7.68 4.20 3.85
N HIS A 314 7.40 3.81 5.09
CA HIS A 314 7.30 2.41 5.50
C HIS A 314 6.11 2.24 6.43
N GLU A 315 5.44 1.09 6.34
CA GLU A 315 4.39 0.71 7.28
C GLU A 315 5.01 0.40 8.65
N ILE A 316 4.38 0.89 9.71
CA ILE A 316 4.76 0.66 11.11
C ILE A 316 3.55 0.18 11.90
N ASN A 317 3.77 -0.36 13.09
CA ASN A 317 2.71 -0.81 13.98
C ASN A 317 2.62 0.07 15.22
N PHE A 318 1.44 0.60 15.47
CA PHE A 318 1.01 1.25 16.71
C PHE A 318 0.35 0.22 17.64
N HIS A 319 0.34 0.52 18.94
CA HIS A 319 -0.26 -0.35 19.96
C HIS A 319 -1.28 0.39 20.84
N PRO A 320 -2.30 1.05 20.26
CA PRO A 320 -3.34 1.71 21.05
C PRO A 320 -4.13 0.69 21.86
N ASN A 321 -4.28 0.93 23.16
CA ASN A 321 -5.05 0.09 24.08
C ASN A 321 -4.68 -1.41 24.07
N GLY A 322 -3.45 -1.75 23.66
CA GLY A 322 -2.95 -3.13 23.56
C GLY A 322 -3.32 -3.86 22.27
N SER A 323 -4.11 -3.26 21.39
CA SER A 323 -4.37 -3.75 20.03
C SER A 323 -3.25 -3.33 19.09
N GLN A 324 -2.79 -4.23 18.22
CA GLN A 324 -1.83 -3.87 17.17
C GLN A 324 -2.56 -3.28 15.96
N VAL A 325 -2.18 -2.08 15.56
CA VAL A 325 -2.80 -1.34 14.44
C VAL A 325 -1.70 -0.82 13.52
N ARG A 326 -1.86 -0.97 12.20
CA ARG A 326 -0.88 -0.48 11.23
C ARG A 326 -1.03 1.02 11.01
N GLY A 327 0.06 1.70 10.66
CA GLY A 327 0.06 3.06 10.15
C GLY A 327 1.36 3.34 9.41
N THR A 328 1.71 4.60 9.19
CA THR A 328 2.79 4.96 8.26
C THR A 328 3.85 5.84 8.89
N GLN A 329 5.13 5.55 8.60
CA GLN A 329 6.25 6.45 8.88
C GLN A 329 6.80 7.00 7.56
N HIS A 330 6.75 8.32 7.40
CA HIS A 330 7.31 9.06 6.28
C HIS A 330 8.68 9.61 6.64
N GLU A 331 9.70 9.30 5.85
CA GLU A 331 11.06 9.81 6.01
C GLU A 331 11.37 10.83 4.90
N TYR A 332 11.72 12.05 5.31
CA TYR A 332 12.09 13.16 4.43
C TYR A 332 13.58 13.42 4.53
N LYS A 333 14.29 13.22 3.41
CA LYS A 333 15.74 13.35 3.31
C LYS A 333 16.12 14.62 2.58
N LEU A 334 16.86 15.50 3.24
CA LEU A 334 17.46 16.66 2.59
C LEU A 334 18.73 16.22 1.84
N ILE A 335 18.78 16.47 0.54
CA ILE A 335 19.83 15.97 -0.35
C ILE A 335 20.43 17.13 -1.15
N LEU A 336 21.74 17.07 -1.40
CA LEU A 336 22.40 17.97 -2.35
C LEU A 336 21.98 17.63 -3.78
N ASN A 337 21.37 18.59 -4.47
CA ASN A 337 20.96 18.48 -5.86
C ASN A 337 22.06 18.89 -6.86
N ARG A 338 23.18 19.42 -6.37
CA ARG A 338 24.39 19.70 -7.14
C ARG A 338 25.63 19.67 -6.26
N THR A 339 26.80 19.62 -6.88
CA THR A 339 28.07 19.76 -6.17
C THR A 339 28.25 21.18 -5.60
N VAL A 340 28.71 21.31 -4.36
CA VAL A 340 28.93 22.61 -3.69
C VAL A 340 30.42 22.99 -3.72
N SER A 341 30.75 24.24 -4.07
CA SER A 341 32.15 24.73 -4.08
C SER A 341 32.75 24.73 -2.66
N ILE A 342 34.05 24.42 -2.53
CA ILE A 342 34.80 24.47 -1.26
C ILE A 342 34.87 25.87 -0.62
N THR A 343 34.70 26.93 -1.42
CA THR A 343 34.72 28.32 -0.97
C THR A 343 33.37 28.76 -0.39
N GLU A 344 32.31 27.99 -0.62
CA GLU A 344 30.97 28.32 -0.14
C GLU A 344 30.90 28.14 1.37
N SER A 345 30.38 29.16 2.06
CA SER A 345 30.23 29.19 3.51
C SER A 345 28.96 29.95 3.87
N ARG A 346 27.94 29.24 4.34
CA ARG A 346 26.63 29.82 4.69
C ARG A 346 25.95 29.01 5.80
N SER A 347 25.11 29.67 6.56
CA SER A 347 24.17 29.04 7.48
C SER A 347 22.75 29.43 7.09
N ILE A 348 21.90 28.44 6.88
CA ILE A 348 20.55 28.60 6.33
C ILE A 348 19.59 27.77 7.17
N LEU A 349 18.47 28.38 7.56
CA LEU A 349 17.31 27.63 8.04
C LEU A 349 16.44 27.29 6.83
N LEU A 350 16.31 26.00 6.52
CA LEU A 350 15.55 25.52 5.38
C LEU A 350 14.30 24.81 5.86
N ASP A 351 13.14 25.36 5.47
CA ASP A 351 11.84 24.82 5.84
C ASP A 351 11.31 23.91 4.73
N VAL A 352 10.89 22.70 5.11
CA VAL A 352 10.21 21.75 4.24
C VAL A 352 8.77 21.59 4.73
N ILE A 353 7.81 21.92 3.88
CA ILE A 353 6.40 21.74 4.16
C ILE A 353 6.02 20.32 3.73
N VAL A 354 5.63 19.52 4.72
CA VAL A 354 4.99 18.23 4.55
C VAL A 354 3.49 18.48 4.50
N ASN A 355 2.82 18.01 3.46
CA ASN A 355 1.36 18.16 3.34
C ASN A 355 0.72 16.84 2.92
N ASP A 356 -0.21 16.37 3.75
CA ASP A 356 -1.20 15.37 3.40
C ASP A 356 -2.24 16.02 2.48
N THR A 357 -2.42 15.45 1.29
CA THR A 357 -3.31 15.98 0.26
C THR A 357 -4.72 15.40 0.32
N THR A 358 -4.91 14.25 0.99
CA THR A 358 -6.20 13.57 1.10
C THR A 358 -6.90 13.93 2.41
N TYR A 359 -6.16 14.29 3.45
CA TYR A 359 -6.72 14.67 4.74
C TYR A 359 -7.47 16.00 4.63
N GLN A 360 -8.74 16.00 5.08
CA GLN A 360 -9.64 17.16 4.94
C GLN A 360 -9.60 18.12 6.14
N GLY A 361 -8.93 17.76 7.23
CA GLY A 361 -8.84 18.58 8.43
C GLY A 361 -7.88 19.78 8.32
N PRO A 362 -7.90 20.69 9.30
CA PRO A 362 -7.08 21.89 9.29
C PRO A 362 -5.57 21.60 9.45
N ASP A 363 -5.22 20.53 10.16
CA ASP A 363 -3.85 20.19 10.53
C ASP A 363 -3.16 19.24 9.54
N LYS A 364 -3.54 19.31 8.25
CA LYS A 364 -3.02 18.46 7.18
C LYS A 364 -1.55 18.66 6.82
N SER A 365 -0.89 19.67 7.40
CA SER A 365 0.47 20.05 7.03
C SER A 365 1.36 20.31 8.24
N LEU A 366 2.62 19.87 8.13
CA LEU A 366 3.68 20.10 9.10
C LEU A 366 4.85 20.81 8.44
N THR A 367 5.59 21.60 9.23
CA THR A 367 6.85 22.19 8.77
C THR A 367 8.02 21.50 9.46
N LEU A 368 8.96 21.02 8.66
CA LEU A 368 10.24 20.45 9.08
C LEU A 368 11.34 21.49 8.86
N HIS A 369 12.20 21.67 9.87
CA HIS A 369 13.25 22.68 9.90
C HIS A 369 14.62 22.02 9.79
N PHE A 370 15.39 22.40 8.77
CA PHE A 370 16.75 21.93 8.58
C PHE A 370 17.72 23.09 8.80
N ASN A 371 18.52 23.00 9.87
CA ASN A 371 19.61 23.95 10.14
C ASN A 371 20.82 23.55 9.29
N VAL A 372 20.91 24.11 8.09
CA VAL A 372 21.98 23.80 7.16
C VAL A 372 23.20 24.68 7.44
N SER A 373 24.33 24.05 7.74
CA SER A 373 25.62 24.72 7.91
C SER A 373 26.62 24.23 6.87
N ILE A 374 26.95 25.11 5.93
CA ILE A 374 28.00 24.89 4.94
C ILE A 374 29.27 25.54 5.47
N LEU A 375 30.23 24.71 5.86
CA LEU A 375 31.48 25.15 6.47
C LEU A 375 32.54 25.34 5.40
N PRO A 376 33.40 26.37 5.43
CA PRO A 376 34.50 26.46 4.47
C PRO A 376 35.54 25.36 4.73
N VAL A 377 36.19 24.88 3.67
CA VAL A 377 37.28 23.89 3.80
C VAL A 377 38.59 24.49 3.31
N SER A 378 39.62 24.46 4.16
CA SER A 378 40.97 24.86 3.79
C SER A 378 41.71 23.73 3.08
N ILE A 379 42.34 24.06 1.95
CA ILE A 379 43.28 23.17 1.24
C ILE A 379 44.68 23.56 1.69
N GLN A 380 45.28 22.74 2.54
CA GLN A 380 46.63 22.96 3.04
C GLN A 380 47.31 21.62 3.35
N PHE A 381 48.64 21.63 3.40
CA PHE A 381 49.42 20.49 3.88
C PHE A 381 49.72 20.65 5.37
N SER A 382 49.44 19.62 6.17
CA SER A 382 49.82 19.54 7.60
C SER A 382 51.32 19.77 7.80
N ASN A 383 52.13 19.31 6.85
CA ASN A 383 53.58 19.40 6.91
C ASN A 383 54.11 20.29 5.77
N PRO A 384 54.86 21.35 6.07
CA PRO A 384 55.45 22.22 5.06
C PRO A 384 56.55 21.52 4.24
N THR A 385 57.04 20.35 4.66
CA THR A 385 58.11 19.64 3.92
C THR A 385 57.97 18.13 4.00
N TYR A 386 57.79 17.50 2.83
CA TYR A 386 57.86 16.04 2.68
C TYR A 386 59.27 15.63 2.25
N ARG A 387 59.85 14.62 2.91
CA ARG A 387 61.16 14.05 2.57
C ARG A 387 61.01 12.55 2.31
N PHE A 388 61.21 12.15 1.06
CA PHE A 388 61.21 10.75 0.67
C PHE A 388 62.63 10.31 0.29
N ARG A 389 62.96 9.04 0.56
CA ARG A 389 64.20 8.41 0.11
C ARG A 389 63.85 7.38 -0.95
N VAL A 390 64.55 7.43 -2.08
CA VAL A 390 64.41 6.48 -3.18
C VAL A 390 65.67 5.63 -3.29
N ASN A 391 65.51 4.34 -3.56
CA ASN A 391 66.64 3.44 -3.81
C ASN A 391 67.18 3.70 -5.22
N ARG A 392 68.51 3.79 -5.39
CA ARG A 392 69.16 3.96 -6.71
C ARG A 392 68.84 2.83 -7.68
N ASN A 393 68.48 1.65 -7.18
CA ASN A 393 68.10 0.51 -7.99
C ASN A 393 66.58 0.45 -8.29
N ALA A 394 65.82 1.50 -7.99
CA ALA A 394 64.38 1.52 -8.24
C ALA A 394 64.08 1.57 -9.75
N ALA A 395 63.14 0.74 -10.19
CA ALA A 395 62.69 0.70 -11.59
C ALA A 395 61.70 1.84 -11.89
N ASN A 396 61.44 2.09 -13.18
CA ASN A 396 60.37 3.00 -13.60
C ASN A 396 59.02 2.55 -13.01
N PHE A 397 58.17 3.52 -12.68
CA PHE A 397 56.87 3.37 -12.02
C PHE A 397 56.92 2.84 -10.58
N SER A 398 58.11 2.72 -9.97
CA SER A 398 58.22 2.39 -8.55
C SER A 398 57.63 3.50 -7.68
N GLN A 399 56.68 3.16 -6.81
CA GLN A 399 56.09 4.11 -5.86
C GLN A 399 57.11 4.48 -4.77
N ILE A 400 57.28 5.79 -4.55
CA ILE A 400 58.18 6.39 -3.58
C ILE A 400 57.42 6.81 -2.32
N GLY A 401 56.24 7.41 -2.49
CA GLY A 401 55.50 8.02 -1.40
C GLY A 401 54.09 8.47 -1.77
N LYS A 402 53.38 9.05 -0.81
CA LYS A 402 52.04 9.62 -0.99
C LYS A 402 52.03 11.07 -0.51
N LEU A 403 51.39 11.93 -1.28
CA LEU A 403 51.17 13.35 -0.98
C LEU A 403 49.68 13.55 -0.73
N CYS A 404 49.32 14.03 0.45
CA CYS A 404 47.93 14.18 0.87
C CYS A 404 47.81 15.51 1.60
N ILE A 405 46.86 16.35 1.17
CA ILE A 405 46.46 17.53 1.95
C ILE A 405 45.71 17.12 3.21
N ASP A 406 45.50 18.06 4.12
CA ASP A 406 44.70 17.82 5.33
C ASP A 406 43.33 17.27 4.97
N ASN A 407 42.92 16.19 5.64
CA ASN A 407 41.64 15.52 5.40
C ASN A 407 41.43 14.99 3.97
N CYS A 408 42.47 14.75 3.17
CA CYS A 408 42.33 14.31 1.77
C CYS A 408 41.38 13.10 1.58
N MET A 409 41.32 12.19 2.56
CA MET A 409 40.43 11.02 2.51
C MET A 409 38.94 11.34 2.70
N LYS A 410 38.61 12.47 3.31
CA LYS A 410 37.24 12.89 3.65
C LYS A 410 36.53 13.63 2.51
N PHE A 411 37.26 14.11 1.50
CA PHE A 411 36.66 14.83 0.38
C PHE A 411 35.86 13.90 -0.54
N TYR A 412 34.66 14.36 -0.90
CA TYR A 412 33.79 13.77 -1.92
C TYR A 412 33.14 14.91 -2.72
N GLY A 413 33.09 14.78 -4.05
CA GLY A 413 32.63 15.85 -4.95
C GLY A 413 33.61 17.00 -5.15
N VAL A 414 34.87 16.84 -4.74
CA VAL A 414 35.95 17.82 -4.93
C VAL A 414 37.13 17.12 -5.59
N SER A 415 37.56 17.60 -6.75
CA SER A 415 38.74 17.08 -7.45
C SER A 415 39.99 17.86 -7.02
N ILE A 416 41.01 17.15 -6.55
CA ILE A 416 42.28 17.74 -6.12
C ILE A 416 43.38 17.16 -7.01
N THR A 417 44.10 18.04 -7.71
CA THR A 417 45.25 17.64 -8.53
C THR A 417 46.54 18.02 -7.83
N TYR A 418 47.49 17.09 -7.81
CA TYR A 418 48.82 17.29 -7.27
C TYR A 418 49.78 17.40 -8.45
N SER A 419 50.58 18.47 -8.48
CA SER A 419 51.63 18.66 -9.48
C SER A 419 52.97 18.95 -8.79
N LEU A 420 54.06 18.57 -9.45
CA LEU A 420 55.41 18.92 -9.03
C LEU A 420 55.92 20.04 -9.93
N GLU A 421 56.18 21.20 -9.35
CA GLU A 421 56.91 22.25 -10.04
C GLU A 421 58.41 22.02 -9.88
N SER A 422 59.10 21.90 -11.02
CA SER A 422 60.55 21.78 -11.04
C SER A 422 61.18 23.17 -11.22
N PRO A 423 62.15 23.56 -10.39
CA PRO A 423 62.85 24.83 -10.52
C PRO A 423 63.84 24.89 -11.71
N ASN A 424 64.17 23.78 -12.40
CA ASN A 424 65.09 23.78 -13.56
C ASN A 424 64.78 22.64 -14.57
N VAL A 425 64.89 22.91 -15.87
CA VAL A 425 64.25 22.12 -16.94
C VAL A 425 65.04 20.86 -17.40
N SER A 426 65.96 20.26 -16.64
CA SER A 426 66.84 19.24 -17.26
C SER A 426 67.22 17.95 -16.54
N CYS A 427 66.80 17.62 -15.31
CA CYS A 427 67.13 16.30 -14.71
C CYS A 427 66.22 15.93 -13.52
N TYR A 428 65.01 15.41 -13.74
CA TYR A 428 64.19 14.88 -12.64
C TYR A 428 63.71 13.46 -12.92
N ALA A 429 64.02 12.55 -12.00
CA ALA A 429 63.69 11.13 -12.08
C ALA A 429 62.26 10.81 -11.60
N VAL A 430 61.52 11.80 -11.08
CA VAL A 430 60.34 11.61 -10.24
C VAL A 430 59.17 12.45 -10.75
N GLU A 431 57.97 11.87 -10.70
CA GLU A 431 56.73 12.53 -11.08
C GLU A 431 55.62 12.19 -10.06
N VAL A 432 54.51 12.94 -10.11
CA VAL A 432 53.31 12.70 -9.30
C VAL A 432 52.15 12.32 -10.21
N ALA A 433 51.43 11.27 -9.84
CA ALA A 433 50.17 10.87 -10.47
C ALA A 433 49.06 10.88 -9.42
N PRO A 434 47.79 11.11 -9.81
CA PRO A 434 46.68 10.92 -8.88
C PRO A 434 46.56 9.44 -8.46
N SER A 435 46.02 9.21 -7.25
CA SER A 435 45.61 7.87 -6.82
C SER A 435 44.40 7.39 -7.61
N HIS A 436 44.09 6.10 -7.54
CA HIS A 436 42.93 5.51 -8.23
C HIS A 436 41.59 6.15 -7.83
N ASP A 437 41.49 6.71 -6.62
CA ASP A 437 40.33 7.40 -6.08
C ASP A 437 40.46 8.94 -6.11
N ASP A 438 41.48 9.48 -6.78
CA ASP A 438 41.79 10.91 -6.90
C ASP A 438 41.92 11.68 -5.56
N LYS A 439 42.09 10.97 -4.45
CA LYS A 439 42.16 11.57 -3.11
C LYS A 439 43.55 12.07 -2.73
N TYR A 440 44.61 11.44 -3.23
CA TYR A 440 45.98 11.79 -2.89
C TYR A 440 46.92 11.61 -4.09
N GLY A 441 48.04 12.32 -4.08
CA GLY A 441 49.10 12.16 -5.08
C GLY A 441 50.00 10.98 -4.74
N ILE A 442 50.36 10.18 -5.74
CA ILE A 442 51.35 9.12 -5.67
C ILE A 442 52.64 9.63 -6.31
N LEU A 443 53.70 9.69 -5.50
CA LEU A 443 55.04 10.01 -5.97
C LEU A 443 55.69 8.75 -6.52
N TYR A 444 56.19 8.77 -7.76
CA TYR A 444 56.79 7.60 -8.40
C TYR A 444 58.02 7.95 -9.26
N VAL A 445 58.86 6.94 -9.52
CA VAL A 445 60.03 7.06 -10.41
C VAL A 445 59.56 7.09 -11.87
N ASN A 446 59.68 8.21 -12.58
CA ASN A 446 59.42 8.28 -14.02
C ASN A 446 60.62 7.77 -14.84
N ASN A 447 61.84 8.20 -14.48
CA ASN A 447 63.06 7.82 -15.21
C ASN A 447 64.17 7.33 -14.27
N SER A 448 64.30 6.01 -14.13
CA SER A 448 65.31 5.35 -13.30
C SER A 448 66.76 5.61 -13.74
N ALA A 449 67.01 6.02 -14.98
CA ALA A 449 68.36 6.38 -15.45
C ALA A 449 68.91 7.66 -14.81
N LEU A 450 68.06 8.43 -14.11
CA LEU A 450 68.40 9.68 -13.44
C LEU A 450 68.54 9.55 -11.90
N LEU A 451 68.50 8.32 -11.34
CA LEU A 451 68.52 8.04 -9.89
C LEU A 451 69.90 7.82 -9.26
#